data_AF-A0A1B0ZID5-F1
#
_entry.id   AF-A0A1B0ZID5-F1
#
_cell.length_a   1.000
_cell.length_b   1.000
_cell.length_c   1.000
_cell.angle_alpha   90.00
_cell.angle_beta   90.00
_cell.angle_gamma   90.00
#
_symmetry.space_group_name_H-M   'P 1'
#
loop_
_entity.id
_entity.type
_entity.pdbx_description
1 polymer ?
#
loop_
_entity_poly.entity_id
_entity_poly.type
_entity_poly.pdbx_seq_one_letter_code
_entity_poly.pdbx_strand_id
1 'polypeptide(L)'
;MQTFEVEMLGQAVSVRATPVKYIWDFGDGTVLTTSFPGRPFPNKDVSMGYAFEGWYEVSLVTVFSGEFSVGGGAWQPIDGTVQLRSEPKWMYSDLRQARLVGDEVPEEYLDIPERGKETLGPLNPDAEKKTLTKPRKKN
;
A
#
# COMPACT_ATOMS: atom_id res chain seq x y z
N MET A 1 17.77 -8.94 -5.93
CA MET A 1 18.33 -8.68 -7.26
C MET A 1 17.47 -9.39 -8.28
N GLN A 2 17.12 -8.72 -9.38
CA GLN A 2 16.39 -9.30 -10.49
C GLN A 2 17.17 -9.12 -11.79
N THR A 3 17.15 -10.13 -12.64
CA THR A 3 17.83 -10.11 -13.94
C THR A 3 16.82 -10.06 -15.08
N PHE A 4 17.12 -9.26 -16.09
CA PHE A 4 16.34 -9.12 -17.31
C PHE A 4 17.24 -9.35 -18.52
N GLU A 5 16.72 -10.01 -19.55
CA GLU A 5 17.37 -10.16 -20.84
C GLU A 5 16.61 -9.30 -21.86
N VAL A 6 17.31 -8.39 -22.54
CA VAL A 6 16.72 -7.43 -23.47
C VAL A 6 17.59 -7.37 -24.72
N GLU A 7 16.97 -7.24 -25.89
CA GLU A 7 17.69 -6.91 -27.12
C GLU A 7 17.69 -5.40 -27.32
N MET A 8 18.86 -4.81 -27.45
CA MET A 8 19.03 -3.38 -27.71
C MET A 8 19.96 -3.20 -28.89
N LEU A 9 19.50 -2.49 -29.93
CA LEU A 9 20.30 -2.21 -31.14
C LEU A 9 20.89 -3.48 -31.78
N GLY A 10 20.17 -4.61 -31.74
CA GLY A 10 20.62 -5.90 -32.27
C GLY A 10 21.64 -6.64 -31.38
N GLN A 11 21.87 -6.19 -30.15
CA GLN A 11 22.76 -6.84 -29.18
C GLN A 11 21.96 -7.37 -27.99
N ALA A 12 22.32 -8.56 -27.53
CA ALA A 12 21.79 -9.10 -26.28
C ALA A 12 22.39 -8.32 -25.10
N VAL A 13 21.53 -7.78 -24.25
CA VAL A 13 21.87 -7.03 -23.06
C VAL A 13 21.21 -7.67 -21.86
N SER A 14 22.01 -8.09 -20.89
CA SER A 14 21.54 -8.57 -19.60
C SER A 14 21.58 -7.41 -18.60
N VAL A 15 20.52 -7.20 -17.84
CA VAL A 15 20.42 -6.13 -16.82
C VAL A 15 20.15 -6.75 -15.46
N ARG A 16 20.94 -6.38 -14.45
CA ARG A 16 20.69 -6.71 -13.04
C ARG A 16 20.18 -5.47 -12.33
N ALA A 17 18.99 -5.55 -11.74
CA ALA A 17 18.42 -4.52 -10.90
C ALA A 17 18.43 -4.97 -9.44
N THR A 18 19.00 -4.15 -8.55
CA THR A 18 19.05 -4.41 -7.11
C THR A 18 18.27 -3.32 -6.38
N PRO A 19 17.22 -3.66 -5.63
CA PRO A 19 16.50 -2.68 -4.86
C PRO A 19 17.38 -2.19 -3.71
N VAL A 20 17.42 -0.87 -3.53
CA VAL A 20 18.27 -0.20 -2.53
C VAL A 20 17.46 0.66 -1.57
N LYS A 21 16.22 1.01 -1.93
CA LYS A 21 15.33 1.83 -1.10
C LYS A 21 13.86 1.58 -1.44
N TYR A 22 13.01 1.68 -0.44
CA TYR A 22 11.57 1.50 -0.52
C TYR A 22 10.90 2.71 0.11
N ILE A 23 9.99 3.36 -0.59
CA ILE A 23 9.28 4.57 -0.15
C ILE A 23 7.79 4.24 -0.14
N TRP A 24 7.23 4.10 1.04
CA TRP A 24 5.83 3.81 1.29
C TRP A 24 5.06 5.11 1.43
N ASP A 25 3.96 5.23 0.70
CA ASP A 25 2.94 6.26 0.90
C ASP A 25 1.68 5.56 1.40
N PHE A 26 1.22 5.94 2.59
CA PHE A 26 0.05 5.33 3.24
C PHE A 26 -1.28 6.01 2.85
N GLY A 27 -1.25 7.02 1.98
CA GLY A 27 -2.45 7.66 1.46
C GLY A 27 -3.09 8.68 2.40
N ASP A 28 -2.59 8.82 3.63
CA ASP A 28 -2.96 9.87 4.59
C ASP A 28 -1.95 11.04 4.62
N GLY A 29 -0.98 11.04 3.69
CA GLY A 29 0.13 11.98 3.63
C GLY A 29 1.38 11.52 4.40
N THR A 30 1.28 10.43 5.18
CA THR A 30 2.44 9.86 5.86
C THR A 30 3.29 9.04 4.89
N VAL A 31 4.60 9.32 4.88
CA VAL A 31 5.58 8.61 4.05
C VAL A 31 6.64 7.95 4.93
N LEU A 32 6.91 6.66 4.66
CA LEU A 32 7.96 5.89 5.35
C LEU A 32 9.00 5.41 4.34
N THR A 33 10.27 5.69 4.59
CA THR A 33 11.38 5.17 3.78
C THR A 33 12.12 4.05 4.52
N THR A 34 12.30 2.91 3.86
CA THR A 34 13.01 1.73 4.39
C THR A 34 14.10 1.23 3.43
N SER A 35 15.04 0.43 3.94
CA SER A 35 16.02 -0.31 3.14
C SER A 35 15.58 -1.75 2.82
N PHE A 36 14.40 -2.15 3.27
CA PHE A 36 13.82 -3.49 3.12
C PHE A 36 12.34 -3.39 2.70
N PRO A 37 11.81 -4.37 1.96
CA PRO A 37 10.43 -4.34 1.43
C PRO A 37 9.33 -4.66 2.46
N GLY A 38 9.68 -4.80 3.73
CA GLY A 38 8.85 -5.47 4.73
C GLY A 38 8.76 -6.98 4.50
N ARG A 39 8.00 -7.67 5.36
CA ARG A 39 7.68 -9.10 5.22
C ARG A 39 6.16 -9.30 5.24
N PRO A 40 5.64 -10.38 4.64
CA PRO A 40 4.22 -10.69 4.72
C PRO A 40 3.73 -10.75 6.17
N PHE A 41 2.48 -10.34 6.36
CA PHE A 41 1.75 -10.50 7.63
C PHE A 41 1.88 -11.98 8.12
N PRO A 42 2.11 -12.25 9.41
CA PRO A 42 1.93 -11.37 10.58
C PRO A 42 3.13 -10.48 10.95
N ASN A 43 4.19 -10.44 10.16
CA ASN A 43 5.30 -9.51 10.42
C ASN A 43 4.81 -8.06 10.29
N LYS A 44 5.20 -7.19 11.23
CA LYS A 44 4.78 -5.79 11.30
C LYS A 44 5.92 -4.81 11.01
N ASP A 45 6.89 -5.24 10.19
CA ASP A 45 8.09 -4.45 9.88
C ASP A 45 7.74 -3.11 9.21
N VAL A 46 6.62 -3.08 8.48
CA VAL A 46 5.99 -1.88 7.93
C VAL A 46 4.54 -1.92 8.38
N SER A 47 4.13 -0.95 9.20
CA SER A 47 2.75 -0.83 9.67
C SER A 47 2.37 0.64 9.83
N MET A 48 1.08 0.92 9.66
CA MET A 48 0.49 2.24 9.84
C MET A 48 -0.80 2.11 10.64
N GLY A 49 -1.00 3.02 11.59
CA GLY A 49 -2.27 3.21 12.28
C GLY A 49 -2.93 4.46 11.75
N TYR A 50 -4.17 4.35 11.27
CA TYR A 50 -4.92 5.50 10.77
C TYR A 50 -5.75 6.13 11.87
N ALA A 51 -5.81 7.46 11.89
CA ALA A 51 -6.58 8.22 12.87
C ALA A 51 -8.09 8.15 12.61
N PHE A 52 -8.51 8.05 11.35
CA PHE A 52 -9.90 8.06 10.94
C PHE A 52 -10.29 6.76 10.24
N GLU A 53 -11.55 6.39 10.39
CA GLU A 53 -12.16 5.33 9.57
C GLU A 53 -12.23 5.78 8.10
N GLY A 54 -12.10 4.83 7.17
CA GLY A 54 -12.27 5.08 5.75
C GLY A 54 -11.27 4.35 4.86
N TRP A 55 -11.37 4.64 3.57
CA TRP A 55 -10.50 4.10 2.53
C TRP A 55 -9.22 4.93 2.37
N TYR A 56 -8.10 4.23 2.26
CA TYR A 56 -6.76 4.78 2.04
C TYR A 56 -6.12 4.08 0.84
N GLU A 57 -5.48 4.85 -0.04
CA GLU A 57 -4.73 4.33 -1.18
C GLU A 57 -3.25 4.22 -0.80
N VAL A 58 -2.79 2.99 -0.56
CA VAL A 58 -1.40 2.71 -0.20
C VAL A 58 -0.59 2.39 -1.45
N SER A 59 0.58 3.01 -1.59
CA SER A 59 1.49 2.73 -2.70
C SER A 59 2.94 2.59 -2.25
N LEU A 60 3.76 1.97 -3.10
CA LEU A 60 5.17 1.76 -2.87
C LEU A 60 5.97 2.23 -4.09
N VAL A 61 7.01 3.01 -3.85
CA VAL A 61 8.07 3.26 -4.83
C VAL A 61 9.32 2.49 -4.41
N THR A 62 9.80 1.61 -5.28
CA THR A 62 11.08 0.91 -5.11
C THR A 62 12.15 1.58 -5.95
N VAL A 63 13.28 1.93 -5.34
CA VAL A 63 14.44 2.49 -6.01
C VAL A 63 15.46 1.39 -6.25
N PHE A 64 15.92 1.27 -7.50
CA PHE A 64 16.89 0.29 -7.93
C PHE A 64 18.20 0.95 -8.35
N SER A 65 19.32 0.37 -7.93
CA SER A 65 20.58 0.49 -8.66
C SER A 65 20.68 -0.65 -9.66
N GLY A 66 21.52 -0.52 -10.69
CA GLY A 66 21.66 -1.59 -11.66
C GLY A 66 23.04 -1.71 -12.28
N GLU A 67 23.23 -2.85 -12.92
CA GLU A 67 24.40 -3.18 -13.74
C GLU A 67 23.90 -3.79 -15.06
N PHE A 68 24.66 -3.64 -16.13
CA PHE A 68 24.37 -4.25 -17.42
C PHE A 68 25.57 -5.00 -17.98
N SER A 69 25.32 -6.01 -18.81
CA SER A 69 26.33 -6.74 -19.59
C SER A 69 25.85 -6.84 -21.03
N VAL A 70 26.76 -6.64 -21.97
CA VAL A 70 26.46 -6.66 -23.41
C VAL A 70 27.15 -7.86 -24.04
N GLY A 71 26.39 -8.70 -24.74
CA GLY A 71 26.91 -9.89 -25.42
C GLY A 71 27.61 -10.89 -24.49
N GLY A 72 27.26 -10.91 -23.20
CA GLY A 72 27.91 -11.74 -22.19
C GLY A 72 29.27 -11.21 -21.70
N GLY A 73 29.60 -9.94 -21.96
CA GLY A 73 30.81 -9.28 -21.47
C GLY A 73 30.80 -8.97 -19.96
N ALA A 74 31.76 -8.17 -19.52
CA ALA A 74 31.85 -7.74 -18.12
C ALA A 74 30.62 -6.90 -17.71
N TRP A 75 30.18 -7.07 -16.45
CA TRP A 75 29.14 -6.23 -15.85
C TRP A 75 29.66 -4.81 -15.64
N GLN A 76 28.85 -3.84 -16.03
CA GLN A 76 29.14 -2.42 -15.91
C GLN A 76 28.04 -1.74 -15.10
N PRO A 77 28.37 -0.81 -14.19
CA PRO A 77 27.37 -0.09 -13.42
C PRO A 77 26.50 0.79 -14.33
N ILE A 78 25.23 0.92 -13.98
CA ILE A 78 24.33 1.93 -14.55
C ILE A 78 24.40 3.16 -13.65
N ASP A 79 24.79 4.29 -14.21
CA ASP A 79 24.82 5.55 -13.47
C ASP A 79 23.40 5.98 -13.06
N GLY A 80 23.25 6.27 -11.77
CA GLY A 80 21.99 6.73 -11.18
C GLY A 80 21.10 5.58 -10.68
N THR A 81 19.80 5.86 -10.58
CA THR A 81 18.81 4.94 -10.05
C THR A 81 17.53 4.98 -10.85
N VAL A 82 16.82 3.86 -10.92
CA VAL A 82 15.47 3.77 -11.50
C VAL A 82 14.45 3.66 -10.37
N GLN A 83 13.33 4.37 -10.51
CA GLN A 83 12.20 4.26 -9.59
C GLN A 83 11.06 3.49 -10.25
N LEU A 84 10.56 2.47 -9.55
CA LEU A 84 9.39 1.71 -9.97
C LEU A 84 8.28 1.89 -8.94
N ARG A 85 7.14 2.41 -9.38
CA ARG A 85 5.93 2.53 -8.57
C ARG A 85 5.11 1.25 -8.70
N SER A 86 4.60 0.74 -7.57
CA SER A 86 3.65 -0.37 -7.56
C SER A 86 2.26 0.08 -7.99
N GLU A 87 1.44 -0.86 -8.45
CA GLU A 87 -0.01 -0.63 -8.46
C GLU A 87 -0.49 -0.31 -7.04
N PRO A 88 -1.28 0.75 -6.84
CA PRO A 88 -1.80 1.10 -5.53
C PRO A 88 -2.77 0.04 -5.01
N LYS A 89 -2.82 -0.09 -3.69
CA LYS A 89 -3.73 -0.99 -2.98
C LYS A 89 -4.60 -0.20 -2.03
N TRP A 90 -5.90 -0.45 -2.12
CA TRP A 90 -6.89 0.17 -1.26
C TRP A 90 -7.03 -0.62 0.03
N MET A 91 -6.95 0.07 1.15
CA MET A 91 -7.18 -0.49 2.49
C MET A 91 -8.30 0.27 3.18
N TYR A 92 -9.15 -0.44 3.91
CA TYR A 92 -10.15 0.16 4.77
C TYR A 92 -9.68 0.11 6.23
N SER A 93 -9.59 1.28 6.87
CA SER A 93 -9.39 1.38 8.31
C SER A 93 -10.76 1.39 8.99
N ASP A 94 -10.98 0.45 9.91
CA ASP A 94 -12.21 0.32 10.70
C ASP A 94 -11.94 0.82 12.13
N LEU A 95 -12.68 1.84 12.58
CA LEU A 95 -12.55 2.38 13.93
C LEU A 95 -13.71 1.88 14.80
N ARG A 96 -13.41 0.93 15.69
CA ARG A 96 -14.43 0.37 16.59
C ARG A 96 -14.44 1.06 17.93
N GLN A 97 -15.54 1.76 18.23
CA GLN A 97 -15.82 2.29 19.55
C GLN A 97 -16.71 1.33 20.35
N ALA A 98 -16.31 1.02 21.59
CA ALA A 98 -17.18 0.32 22.52
C ALA A 98 -18.11 1.33 23.21
N ARG A 99 -19.42 1.06 23.18
CA ARG A 99 -20.42 1.80 23.97
C ARG A 99 -21.23 0.82 24.80
N LEU A 100 -21.68 1.25 25.98
CA LEU A 100 -22.69 0.51 26.72
C LEU A 100 -23.99 0.53 25.90
N VAL A 101 -24.29 -0.60 25.30
CA VAL A 101 -25.58 -0.85 24.66
C VAL A 101 -26.51 -1.48 25.70
N GLY A 102 -27.81 -1.19 25.63
CA GLY A 102 -28.80 -2.04 26.31
C GLY A 102 -28.82 -3.44 25.66
N ASP A 103 -29.83 -4.26 25.94
CA ASP A 103 -29.98 -5.59 25.33
C ASP A 103 -30.21 -5.58 23.80
N GLU A 104 -30.07 -4.41 23.16
CA GLU A 104 -30.08 -4.24 21.71
C GLU A 104 -28.80 -4.82 21.10
N VAL A 105 -28.85 -6.11 20.78
CA VAL A 105 -27.89 -6.74 19.86
C VAL A 105 -28.19 -6.24 18.45
N PRO A 106 -27.21 -5.64 17.74
CA PRO A 106 -27.40 -5.29 16.35
C PRO A 106 -27.67 -6.55 15.50
N GLU A 107 -28.72 -6.51 14.69
CA GLU A 107 -29.12 -7.66 13.88
C GLU A 107 -28.23 -7.84 12.62
N GLU A 108 -27.56 -6.78 12.17
CA GLU A 108 -26.80 -6.78 10.91
C GLU A 108 -25.58 -5.88 11.04
N TYR A 109 -24.41 -6.42 10.68
CA TYR A 109 -23.22 -5.62 10.43
C TYR A 109 -23.35 -5.03 9.02
N LEU A 110 -23.26 -3.71 8.85
CA LEU A 110 -23.07 -3.14 7.52
C LEU A 110 -21.66 -3.51 7.07
N ASP A 111 -21.54 -4.06 5.89
CA ASP A 111 -20.25 -4.35 5.26
C ASP A 111 -19.40 -3.08 5.10
N ILE A 112 -18.12 -3.30 4.75
CA ILE A 112 -17.21 -2.22 4.36
C ILE A 112 -17.91 -1.34 3.30
N PRO A 113 -18.06 -0.02 3.53
CA PRO A 113 -18.78 0.84 2.62
C PRO A 113 -18.10 0.90 1.26
N GLU A 114 -18.88 1.07 0.20
CA GLU A 114 -18.32 1.30 -1.13
C GLU A 114 -17.38 2.52 -1.12
N ARG A 115 -16.29 2.40 -1.87
CA ARG A 115 -15.31 3.48 -2.02
C ARG A 115 -15.90 4.64 -2.82
N GLY A 116 -15.91 5.82 -2.23
CA GLY A 116 -16.40 7.07 -2.82
C GLY A 116 -15.85 8.27 -2.06
N LYS A 117 -16.12 9.49 -2.56
CA LYS A 117 -15.56 10.73 -1.97
C LYS A 117 -15.84 10.88 -0.47
N GLU A 118 -17.03 10.46 -0.05
CA GLU A 118 -17.47 10.53 1.35
C GLU A 118 -16.85 9.44 2.26
N THR A 119 -16.22 8.42 1.68
CA THR A 119 -15.63 7.28 2.40
C THR A 119 -14.11 7.26 2.33
N LEU A 120 -13.48 8.34 1.87
CA LEU A 120 -12.02 8.53 1.90
C LEU A 120 -11.60 9.12 3.25
N GLY A 121 -10.90 8.33 4.07
CA GLY A 121 -10.46 8.74 5.41
C GLY A 121 -9.62 10.03 5.44
N PRO A 122 -8.66 10.25 4.53
CA PRO A 122 -7.86 11.48 4.48
C PRO A 122 -8.66 12.76 4.16
N LEU A 123 -9.84 12.62 3.55
CA LEU A 123 -10.65 13.74 3.08
C LEU A 123 -11.88 13.99 3.95
N ASN A 124 -12.37 12.97 4.65
CA ASN A 124 -13.55 13.07 5.49
C ASN A 124 -13.28 12.46 6.88
N PRO A 125 -12.90 13.27 7.89
CA PRO A 125 -12.77 12.79 9.26
C PRO A 125 -14.10 12.31 9.86
N ASP A 126 -15.25 12.66 9.25
CA ASP A 126 -16.59 12.18 9.60
C ASP A 126 -17.02 10.93 8.78
N ALA A 127 -16.12 10.30 7.99
CA ALA A 127 -16.42 9.05 7.26
C ALA A 127 -16.97 7.94 8.19
N GLU A 128 -16.67 8.04 9.49
CA GLU A 128 -17.20 7.25 10.61
C GLU A 128 -18.74 7.18 10.67
N LYS A 129 -19.47 8.19 10.15
CA LYS A 129 -20.92 8.37 10.42
C LYS A 129 -21.87 7.50 9.61
N LYS A 130 -21.43 6.33 9.15
CA LYS A 130 -22.34 5.26 8.74
C LYS A 130 -22.13 4.09 9.67
N THR A 131 -22.74 4.18 10.86
CA THR A 131 -22.81 3.12 11.87
C THR A 131 -22.85 1.78 11.16
N LEU A 132 -21.85 0.93 11.35
CA LEU A 132 -21.73 -0.40 10.72
C LEU A 132 -22.84 -1.36 11.20
N THR A 133 -23.98 -0.85 11.65
CA THR A 133 -25.08 -1.58 12.25
C THR A 133 -26.38 -0.82 12.04
N LYS A 134 -27.41 -1.51 11.52
CA LYS A 134 -28.77 -0.94 11.48
C LYS A 134 -29.37 -0.97 12.89
N PRO A 135 -30.05 0.09 13.34
CA PRO A 135 -30.84 0.02 14.57
C PRO A 135 -31.98 -1.00 14.42
N ARG A 136 -32.26 -1.76 15.47
CA ARG A 136 -33.34 -2.75 15.51
C ARG A 136 -34.68 -2.07 15.22
N LYS A 137 -35.45 -2.57 14.25
CA LYS A 137 -36.81 -2.06 13.99
C LYS A 137 -37.68 -2.34 15.23
N LYS A 138 -38.27 -1.30 15.80
CA LYS A 138 -39.32 -1.45 16.83
C LYS A 138 -40.61 -1.89 16.13
N ASN A 139 -41.11 -3.07 16.48
CA ASN A 139 -42.48 -3.50 16.19
C ASN A 139 -43.45 -2.86 17.20
#